data_AF-A0A6B0WWY6-F1
#
_entry.id   AF-A0A6B0WWY6-F1
#
_cell.length_a   1.000
_cell.length_b   1.000
_cell.length_c   1.000
_cell.angle_alpha   90.00
_cell.angle_beta   90.00
_cell.angle_gamma   90.00
#
_symmetry.space_group_name_H-M   'P 1'
#
loop_
_entity.id
_entity.type
_entity.pdbx_description
1 polymer ?
#
loop_
_entity_poly.entity_id
_entity_poly.type
_entity_poly.pdbx_seq_one_letter_code
_entity_poly.pdbx_strand_id
1 'polypeptide(L)'
;MKSVLLIFAITSLIEASESTGDLVVEVHQSHEGANLWYHVGIVNPTTRAIDWGESHKYDNGRLPMCDLNGDTVVEVHQGHDDLQLWYRVGTVKKKRGRLCGVQ
;
A
#
# COMPACT_ATOMS: atom_id res chain seq x y z
N MET A 1 -15.86 11.78 4.59
CA MET A 1 -14.96 10.66 4.25
C MET A 1 -15.69 9.74 3.29
N LYS A 2 -15.53 9.95 1.98
CA LYS A 2 -16.05 9.02 0.96
C LYS A 2 -14.90 8.78 -0.01
N SER A 3 -14.21 7.66 0.23
CA SER A 3 -13.01 7.23 -0.47
C SER A 3 -13.34 6.87 -1.91
N VAL A 4 -12.53 7.34 -2.85
CA VAL A 4 -12.54 6.89 -4.24
C VAL A 4 -11.50 5.77 -4.35
N LEU A 5 -11.99 4.58 -4.72
CA LEU A 5 -11.26 3.33 -4.97
C LEU A 5 -10.15 2.98 -3.96
N LEU A 6 -10.56 2.34 -2.87
CA LEU A 6 -9.68 1.75 -1.86
C LEU A 6 -9.32 0.32 -2.31
N ILE A 7 -8.07 0.10 -2.72
CA ILE A 7 -7.57 -1.23 -3.09
C ILE A 7 -6.50 -1.63 -2.09
N PHE A 8 -6.79 -2.72 -1.36
CA PHE A 8 -5.86 -3.34 -0.45
C PHE A 8 -5.26 -4.58 -1.11
N ALA A 9 -3.93 -4.67 -1.11
CA ALA A 9 -3.24 -5.91 -1.42
C ALA A 9 -2.86 -6.61 -0.11
N ILE A 10 -3.20 -7.90 0.00
CA ILE A 10 -2.76 -8.78 1.09
C ILE A 10 -2.14 -10.03 0.47
N THR A 11 -0.91 -10.37 0.85
CA THR A 11 -0.32 -11.67 0.54
C THR A 11 -0.42 -12.57 1.76
N SER A 12 -1.23 -13.62 1.67
CA SER A 12 -1.18 -14.71 2.64
C SER A 12 -0.24 -15.78 2.09
N LEU A 13 0.97 -15.86 2.64
CA LEU A 13 1.80 -17.05 2.51
C LEU A 13 1.75 -17.80 3.83
N ILE A 14 1.11 -18.96 3.81
CA ILE A 14 1.24 -19.97 4.85
C ILE A 14 2.71 -20.38 4.88
N GLU A 15 3.45 -20.05 5.94
CA GLU A 15 4.21 -20.99 6.77
C GLU A 15 4.56 -20.30 8.10
N ALA A 16 4.41 -21.04 9.18
CA ALA A 16 4.46 -20.56 10.55
C ALA A 16 5.83 -19.96 10.93
N SER A 17 5.84 -18.74 11.47
CA SER A 17 6.79 -18.33 12.52
C SER A 17 6.42 -16.98 13.15
N GLU A 18 5.89 -17.05 14.37
CA GLU A 18 5.99 -16.05 15.45
C GLU A 18 5.43 -14.63 15.17
N SER A 19 4.21 -14.41 15.67
CA SER A 19 3.67 -13.18 16.30
C SER A 19 3.75 -11.81 15.60
N THR A 20 4.23 -11.73 14.37
CA THR A 20 4.33 -10.45 13.68
C THR A 20 3.25 -10.38 12.60
N GLY A 21 2.16 -9.64 12.84
CA GLY A 21 0.99 -9.60 11.95
C GLY A 21 1.28 -9.37 10.46
N ASP A 22 0.32 -9.75 9.61
CA ASP A 22 0.45 -9.70 8.15
C ASP A 22 0.63 -8.26 7.64
N LEU A 23 1.48 -8.09 6.63
CA LEU A 23 1.74 -6.79 6.03
C LEU A 23 0.57 -6.38 5.11
N VAL A 24 0.17 -5.11 5.19
CA VAL A 24 -0.82 -4.52 4.29
C VAL A 24 -0.23 -3.29 3.61
N VAL A 25 -0.50 -3.15 2.33
CA VAL A 25 -0.23 -1.93 1.57
C VAL A 25 -1.55 -1.39 1.05
N GLU A 26 -1.74 -0.10 1.24
CA GLU A 26 -2.82 0.67 0.65
C GLU A 26 -2.22 1.69 -0.30
N VAL A 27 -2.85 1.85 -1.45
CA VAL A 27 -2.60 2.96 -2.37
C VAL A 27 -3.91 3.68 -2.65
N HIS A 28 -3.87 5.00 -2.71
CA HIS A 28 -5.02 5.81 -3.08
C HIS A 28 -4.65 7.07 -3.83
N GLN A 29 -5.66 7.60 -4.52
CA GLN A 29 -5.65 8.93 -5.08
C GLN A 29 -6.32 9.91 -4.11
N SER A 30 -5.81 11.14 -4.01
CA SER A 30 -6.47 12.22 -3.27
C SER A 30 -7.86 12.53 -3.81
N HIS A 31 -8.79 12.97 -2.95
CA HIS A 31 -10.20 13.16 -3.32
C HIS A 31 -10.43 14.11 -4.51
N GLU A 32 -9.72 15.24 -4.53
CA GLU A 32 -9.92 16.31 -5.53
C GLU A 32 -8.68 16.55 -6.41
N GLY A 33 -7.71 15.63 -6.36
CA GLY A 33 -6.42 15.83 -7.02
C GLY A 33 -5.87 14.54 -7.61
N ALA A 34 -4.77 14.69 -8.33
CA ALA A 34 -4.06 13.57 -8.93
C ALA A 34 -3.01 12.97 -8.01
N ASN A 35 -2.78 13.54 -6.82
CA ASN A 35 -1.75 13.05 -5.93
C ASN A 35 -2.04 11.59 -5.57
N LEU A 36 -1.07 10.72 -5.80
CA LEU A 36 -1.12 9.33 -5.40
C LEU A 36 -0.32 9.15 -4.11
N TRP A 37 -0.91 8.39 -3.20
CA TRP A 37 -0.43 8.16 -1.84
C TRP A 37 -0.40 6.68 -1.54
N TYR A 38 0.49 6.28 -0.64
CA TYR A 38 0.45 4.95 -0.04
C TYR A 38 0.57 5.06 1.47
N HIS A 39 0.07 4.05 2.17
CA HIS A 39 0.49 3.77 3.54
C HIS A 39 0.63 2.26 3.77
N VAL A 40 1.56 1.91 4.65
CA VAL A 40 1.84 0.53 5.03
C VAL A 40 1.24 0.28 6.41
N GLY A 41 0.67 -0.89 6.62
CA GLY A 41 0.10 -1.29 7.90
C GLY A 41 0.42 -2.73 8.25
N ILE A 42 0.11 -3.10 9.49
CA ILE A 42 0.20 -4.46 10.00
C ILE A 42 -1.19 -4.89 10.48
N VAL A 43 -1.66 -6.05 10.02
CA VAL A 43 -2.90 -6.64 10.52
C VAL A 43 -2.70 -7.05 11.97
N ASN A 44 -3.56 -6.53 12.84
CA ASN A 44 -3.63 -6.94 14.24
C ASN A 44 -4.78 -7.96 14.39
N PRO A 45 -4.48 -9.27 14.50
CA PRO A 45 -5.52 -10.30 14.54
C PRO A 45 -6.36 -10.23 15.83
N THR A 46 -5.80 -9.68 16.90
CA THR A 46 -6.48 -9.54 18.20
C THR A 46 -7.54 -8.45 18.15
N THR A 47 -7.18 -7.26 17.64
CA THR A 47 -8.10 -6.12 17.56
C THR A 47 -8.95 -6.14 16.30
N ARG A 48 -8.61 -6.99 15.33
CA ARG A 48 -9.21 -7.05 13.98
C ARG A 48 -9.11 -5.70 13.25
N ALA A 49 -8.02 -4.98 13.50
CA ALA A 49 -7.72 -3.70 12.89
C ALA A 49 -6.40 -3.76 12.13
N ILE A 50 -6.12 -2.74 11.34
CA ILE A 50 -4.81 -2.54 10.72
C ILE A 50 -4.13 -1.39 11.45
N ASP A 51 -2.94 -1.65 11.98
CA ASP A 51 -2.09 -0.64 12.60
C ASP A 51 -1.32 0.08 11.49
N TRP A 52 -1.83 1.24 11.06
CA TRP A 52 -1.29 2.01 9.95
C TRP A 52 -0.09 2.88 10.33
N GLY A 53 0.88 2.97 9.43
CA GLY A 53 1.90 4.01 9.42
C GLY A 53 1.42 5.33 8.81
N GLU A 54 2.34 6.26 8.64
CA GLU A 54 2.07 7.53 7.94
C GLU A 54 1.74 7.31 6.47
N SER A 55 0.93 8.20 5.91
CA SER A 55 0.69 8.27 4.47
C SER A 55 1.79 9.07 3.77
N HIS A 56 2.26 8.56 2.64
CA HIS A 56 3.31 9.18 1.86
C HIS A 56 2.84 9.43 0.42
N LYS A 57 2.95 10.67 -0.05
CA LYS A 57 2.75 10.99 -1.46
C LYS A 57 3.93 10.44 -2.25
N TYR A 58 3.67 9.72 -3.34
CA TYR A 58 4.71 9.15 -4.19
C TYR A 58 4.66 9.61 -5.65
N ASP A 59 3.48 9.97 -6.17
CA ASP A 59 3.32 10.36 -7.57
C ASP A 59 2.09 11.24 -7.84
N ASN A 60 1.81 11.51 -9.11
CA ASN A 60 0.52 12.01 -9.58
C ASN A 60 -0.05 11.13 -10.72
N GLY A 61 -1.33 10.77 -10.63
CA GLY A 61 -2.01 9.93 -11.59
C GLY A 61 -3.47 9.70 -11.19
N ARG A 62 -4.08 8.66 -11.75
CA ARG A 62 -5.46 8.26 -11.49
C ARG A 62 -5.58 6.75 -11.42
N LEU A 63 -6.62 6.30 -10.70
CA LEU A 63 -7.01 4.89 -10.64
C LEU A 63 -5.85 3.94 -10.28
N PRO A 64 -5.13 4.19 -9.16
CA PRO A 64 -4.04 3.31 -8.76
C PRO A 64 -4.58 1.93 -8.36
N MET A 65 -3.82 0.89 -8.68
CA MET A 65 -4.01 -0.49 -8.25
C MET A 65 -2.67 -1.01 -7.74
N CYS A 66 -2.64 -1.88 -6.73
CA CYS A 66 -1.38 -2.50 -6.30
C CYS A 66 -1.54 -3.98 -5.96
N ASP A 67 -0.41 -4.67 -5.95
CA ASP A 67 -0.24 -6.01 -5.39
C ASP A 67 1.04 -6.08 -4.54
N LEU A 68 1.07 -7.00 -3.58
CA LEU A 68 2.18 -7.23 -2.66
C LEU A 68 2.53 -8.71 -2.68
N ASN A 69 3.81 -9.04 -2.88
CA ASN A 69 4.32 -10.41 -2.76
C ASN A 69 5.61 -10.40 -1.93
N GLY A 70 5.58 -11.08 -0.78
CA GLY A 70 6.66 -11.00 0.21
C GLY A 70 6.83 -9.56 0.72
N ASP A 71 7.98 -8.95 0.40
CA ASP A 71 8.28 -7.55 0.68
C ASP A 71 8.17 -6.64 -0.56
N THR A 72 7.83 -7.19 -1.73
CA THR A 72 7.83 -6.44 -3.00
C THR A 72 6.42 -5.99 -3.34
N VAL A 73 6.27 -4.71 -3.63
CA VAL A 73 5.03 -4.08 -4.09
C VAL A 73 5.15 -3.72 -5.55
N VAL A 74 4.10 -4.00 -6.31
CA VAL A 74 3.90 -3.47 -7.66
C VAL A 74 2.63 -2.63 -7.64
N GLU A 75 2.74 -1.39 -8.09
CA GLU A 75 1.62 -0.47 -8.27
C GLU A 75 1.50 -0.10 -9.74
N VAL A 76 0.27 0.08 -10.22
CA VAL A 76 -0.04 0.56 -11.56
C VAL A 76 -1.08 1.67 -11.48
N HIS A 77 -0.88 2.74 -12.22
CA HIS A 77 -1.83 3.84 -12.33
C HIS A 77 -1.88 4.39 -13.75
N GLN A 78 -2.94 5.10 -14.04
CA GLN A 78 -3.04 5.91 -15.25
C GLN A 78 -2.35 7.27 -15.02
N GLY A 79 -1.68 7.80 -16.05
CA GLY A 79 -1.13 9.14 -16.05
C GLY A 79 -2.17 10.21 -15.73
N HIS A 80 -1.72 11.33 -15.16
CA HIS A 80 -2.62 12.43 -14.80
C HIS A 80 -3.27 13.09 -16.04
N ASP A 81 -2.45 13.38 -17.03
CA ASP A 81 -2.81 14.19 -18.21
C ASP A 81 -3.01 13.35 -19.48
N ASP A 82 -2.84 12.03 -19.38
CA ASP A 82 -3.01 11.10 -20.50
C ASP A 82 -3.66 9.78 -20.06
N LEU A 83 -3.78 8.84 -21.00
CA LEU A 83 -4.28 7.49 -20.75
C LEU A 83 -3.15 6.45 -20.65
N GLN A 84 -1.88 6.89 -20.55
CA GLN A 84 -0.77 5.96 -20.43
C GLN A 84 -0.80 5.28 -19.07
N LEU A 85 -0.44 4.00 -19.05
CA LEU A 85 -0.29 3.25 -17.80
C LEU A 85 1.17 3.30 -17.35
N TRP A 86 1.34 3.67 -16.10
CA TRP A 86 2.61 3.70 -15.41
C TRP A 86 2.61 2.60 -14.35
N TYR A 87 3.80 2.11 -14.03
CA TYR A 87 3.98 1.19 -12.92
C TYR A 87 5.12 1.64 -12.02
N ARG A 88 4.97 1.39 -10.73
CA ARG A 88 5.99 1.57 -9.70
C ARG A 88 6.27 0.21 -9.09
N VAL A 89 7.54 -0.04 -8.78
CA VAL A 89 7.96 -1.21 -8.01
C VAL A 89 8.74 -0.70 -6.82
N GLY A 90 8.47 -1.26 -5.65
CA GLY A 90 9.26 -0.94 -4.47
C GLY A 90 9.23 -2.04 -3.43
N THR A 91 10.00 -1.86 -2.37
CA THR A 91 10.10 -2.85 -1.28
C THR A 91 9.66 -2.28 0.05
N VAL A 92 9.00 -3.10 0.88
CA VAL A 92 8.46 -2.72 2.19
C VAL A 92 9.13 -3.56 3.26
N LYS A 93 9.86 -2.92 4.18
CA LYS A 93 10.56 -3.63 5.25
C LYS A 93 9.83 -3.49 6.58
N LYS A 94 9.63 -4.63 7.23
CA LYS A 94 9.25 -4.71 8.63
C LYS A 94 10.48 -4.43 9.49
N LYS A 95 10.57 -3.27 10.17
CA LYS A 95 11.49 -3.13 11.30
C LYS A 95 10.73 -3.48 12.57
N ARG A 96 11.37 -4.21 13.50
CA ARG A 96 10.79 -4.51 14.83
C ARG A 96 10.29 -3.19 15.45
N GLY A 97 8.98 -3.06 15.64
CA GLY A 97 8.35 -1.91 16.30
C GLY A 97 8.23 -0.60 15.51
N ARG A 98 8.59 -0.53 14.21
CA ARG A 98 8.32 0.65 13.35
C ARG A 98 8.43 0.31 11.86
N LEU A 99 7.62 0.93 11.01
CA LEU A 99 7.68 0.73 9.55
C LEU A 99 8.70 1.68 8.91
N CYS A 100 9.42 1.23 7.87
CA CYS A 100 10.13 2.11 6.94
C CYS A 100 9.56 1.90 5.53
N GLY A 101 9.30 3.00 4.83
CA GLY A 101 8.45 3.07 3.64
C GLY A 101 8.93 2.28 2.42
N VAL A 102 8.20 2.47 1.32
CA VAL A 102 8.49 1.91 0.00
C VAL A 102 9.72 2.65 -0.57
N GLN A 103 10.82 1.93 -0.82
CA GLN A 103 11.97 2.40 -1.58
C GLN A 103 11.89 1.93 -3.02
#